data_AF-A0A856HY53-F1
#
_entry.id   AF-A0A856HY53-F1
#
_cell.length_a   1.000
_cell.length_b   1.000
_cell.length_c   1.000
_cell.angle_alpha   90.00
_cell.angle_beta   90.00
_cell.angle_gamma   90.00
#
_symmetry.space_group_name_H-M   'P 1'
#
loop_
_entity.id
_entity.type
_entity.pdbx_description
1 polymer ?
#
loop_
_entity_poly.entity_id
_entity_poly.type
_entity_poly.pdbx_seq_one_letter_code
_entity_poly.pdbx_strand_id
1 'polypeptide(L)'
;MTQQQYQLLCRQAKQSGLTKRAYLARLIEGQPVKARPSQEIKELRTEIHHIGNNINQIARSVNAGIAKPEDAKRGLYLLDRVYELMYQVAKK
;
A
#
# COMPACT_ATOMS: atom_id res chain seq x y z
N MET A 1 1.40 36.08 0.01
CA MET A 1 0.75 35.14 0.95
C MET A 1 0.92 35.66 2.35
N THR A 2 -0.13 35.63 3.16
CA THR A 2 -0.03 35.93 4.60
C THR A 2 0.74 34.81 5.32
N GLN A 3 1.26 35.09 6.52
CA GLN A 3 1.98 34.09 7.32
C GLN A 3 1.10 32.88 7.64
N GLN A 4 -0.20 33.10 7.91
CA GLN A 4 -1.18 32.04 8.12
C GLN A 4 -1.37 31.17 6.88
N GLN A 5 -1.49 31.77 5.69
CA GLN A 5 -1.59 31.03 4.43
C GLN A 5 -0.33 30.19 4.16
N TYR A 6 0.85 30.73 4.48
CA TYR A 6 2.11 30.00 4.31
C TYR A 6 2.22 28.80 5.27
N GLN A 7 1.81 28.95 6.52
CA GLN A 7 1.77 27.85 7.49
C GLN A 7 0.77 26.76 7.08
N LEU A 8 -0.40 27.16 6.57
CA LEU A 8 -1.39 26.23 6.06
C LEU A 8 -0.85 25.44 4.85
N LEU A 9 -0.24 26.13 3.88
CA LEU A 9 0.42 25.49 2.74
C LEU A 9 1.47 24.47 3.19
N CYS A 10 2.31 24.83 4.16
CA CYS A 10 3.34 23.92 4.69
C CYS A 10 2.71 22.67 5.31
N ARG A 11 1.63 22.83 6.08
CA ARG A 11 0.93 21.72 6.73
C ARG A 11 0.29 20.78 5.69
N GLN A 12 -0.45 21.34 4.73
CA GLN A 12 -1.17 20.56 3.72
C GLN A 12 -0.24 19.87 2.72
N ALA A 13 0.84 20.53 2.31
CA ALA A 13 1.89 19.91 1.50
C ALA A 13 2.52 18.72 2.24
N LYS A 14 2.83 18.87 3.54
CA LYS A 14 3.35 17.78 4.37
C LYS A 14 2.35 16.62 4.50
N GLN A 15 1.07 16.92 4.75
CA GLN A 15 0.01 15.92 4.90
C GLN A 15 -0.26 15.14 3.61
N SER A 16 -0.07 15.76 2.44
CA SER A 16 -0.18 15.10 1.13
C SER A 16 1.11 14.40 0.68
N GLY A 17 2.21 14.58 1.40
CA GLY A 17 3.53 14.05 1.02
C GLY A 17 4.14 14.73 -0.20
N LEU A 18 3.65 15.92 -0.57
CA LEU A 18 4.13 16.71 -1.71
C LEU A 18 5.07 17.82 -1.25
N THR A 19 5.95 18.26 -2.14
CA THR A 19 6.64 19.55 -1.94
C THR A 19 5.64 20.69 -2.06
N LYS A 20 5.92 21.84 -1.45
CA LYS A 20 5.05 23.04 -1.55
C LYS A 20 4.74 23.41 -3.01
N ARG A 21 5.75 23.32 -3.88
CA ARG A 21 5.62 23.59 -5.32
C ARG A 21 4.69 22.58 -6.00
N ALA A 22 4.90 21.28 -5.77
CA ALA A 22 4.07 20.23 -6.37
C ALA A 22 2.62 20.29 -5.85
N TYR A 23 2.43 20.63 -4.57
CA TYR A 23 1.12 20.85 -3.98
C TYR A 23 0.37 22.00 -4.67
N LEU A 24 1.01 23.16 -4.82
CA LEU A 24 0.42 24.31 -5.51
C LEU A 24 0.15 24.02 -7.00
N ALA A 25 1.09 23.39 -7.71
CA ALA A 25 0.89 23.02 -9.11
C ALA A 25 -0.37 22.17 -9.28
N ARG A 26 -0.54 21.13 -8.46
CA ARG A 26 -1.75 20.30 -8.49
C ARG A 26 -3.02 21.06 -8.18
N LEU A 27 -3.01 21.96 -7.20
CA LEU A 27 -4.19 22.78 -6.89
C LEU A 27 -4.57 23.69 -8.06
N ILE A 28 -3.59 24.30 -8.73
CA ILE A 28 -3.81 25.16 -9.89
C ILE A 28 -4.34 24.35 -11.08
N GLU A 29 -3.81 23.15 -11.29
CA GLU A 29 -4.24 22.22 -12.34
C GLU A 29 -5.57 21.50 -12.02
N GLY A 30 -6.20 21.79 -10.87
CA GLY A 30 -7.43 21.14 -10.43
C GLY A 30 -7.28 19.65 -10.12
N GLN A 31 -6.04 19.16 -9.96
CA GLN A 31 -5.76 17.76 -9.69
C GLN A 31 -6.05 17.41 -8.23
N PRO A 32 -6.73 16.28 -7.95
CA PRO A 32 -7.06 15.89 -6.59
C PRO A 32 -5.79 15.64 -5.77
N VAL A 33 -5.67 16.32 -4.64
CA VAL A 33 -4.58 16.10 -3.70
C VAL A 33 -5.04 15.17 -2.58
N LYS A 34 -4.57 13.92 -2.61
CA LYS A 34 -4.84 12.93 -1.58
C LYS A 34 -3.89 13.11 -0.40
N ALA A 35 -4.38 12.80 0.80
CA ALA A 35 -3.52 12.65 1.96
C ALA A 35 -2.54 11.50 1.75
N ARG A 36 -1.35 11.61 2.35
CA ARG A 36 -0.39 10.53 2.41
C ARG A 36 -1.03 9.35 3.17
N PRO A 37 -0.86 8.10 2.70
CA PRO A 37 -1.30 6.93 3.44
C PRO A 37 -0.71 6.93 4.85
N SER A 38 -1.51 6.52 5.84
CA SER A 38 -1.05 6.38 7.23
C SER A 38 0.10 5.36 7.31
N GLN A 39 0.84 5.41 8.41
CA GLN A 39 1.94 4.48 8.62
C GLN A 39 1.44 3.03 8.67
N GLU A 40 0.31 2.78 9.33
CA GLU A 40 -0.36 1.46 9.35
C GLU A 40 -0.68 0.96 7.94
N ILE A 41 -1.21 1.80 7.06
CA ILE A 41 -1.52 1.40 5.67
C ILE A 41 -0.24 1.12 4.88
N LYS A 42 0.86 1.84 5.17
CA LYS A 42 2.16 1.55 4.55
C LYS A 42 2.71 0.21 5.01
N GLU A 43 2.64 -0.08 6.30
CA GLU A 43 3.08 -1.35 6.88
C GLU A 43 2.26 -2.50 6.32
N LEU A 44 0.93 -2.37 6.30
CA LEU A 44 0.05 -3.35 5.69
C LEU A 44 0.42 -3.62 4.22
N ARG A 45 0.68 -2.57 3.43
CA ARG A 45 1.12 -2.73 2.03
C ARG A 45 2.45 -3.50 1.93
N THR A 46 3.38 -3.24 2.84
CA THR A 46 4.67 -3.96 2.89
C THR A 46 4.48 -5.43 3.21
N GLU A 47 3.64 -5.76 4.20
CA GLU A 47 3.31 -7.15 4.54
C GLU A 47 2.63 -7.89 3.38
N ILE A 48 1.68 -7.25 2.70
CA ILE A 48 1.05 -7.79 1.49
C ILE A 48 2.10 -8.05 0.39
N HIS A 49 3.08 -7.17 0.24
CA HIS A 49 4.16 -7.37 -0.73
C HIS A 49 5.04 -8.59 -0.38
N HIS A 50 5.37 -8.78 0.90
CA HIS A 50 6.10 -9.96 1.36
C HIS A 50 5.31 -11.26 1.11
N ILE A 51 4.00 -11.26 1.38
CA ILE A 51 3.12 -12.39 1.07
C ILE A 51 3.16 -12.71 -0.43
N GLY A 52 3.00 -11.69 -1.29
CA GLY A 52 3.10 -11.83 -2.75
C GLY A 52 4.43 -12.43 -3.22
N ASN A 53 5.53 -12.00 -2.61
CA ASN A 53 6.86 -12.53 -2.91
C ASN A 53 6.99 -14.02 -2.56
N ASN A 54 6.47 -14.43 -1.39
CA ASN A 54 6.49 -15.83 -0.97
C ASN A 54 5.68 -16.71 -1.92
N ILE A 55 4.51 -16.26 -2.37
CA ILE A 55 3.68 -16.98 -3.35
C ILE A 55 4.41 -17.15 -4.67
N ASN A 56 5.03 -16.08 -5.17
CA ASN A 56 5.83 -16.14 -6.39
C ASN A 56 7.02 -17.10 -6.26
N GLN A 57 7.64 -17.20 -5.08
CA GLN A 57 8.69 -18.17 -4.82
C GLN A 57 8.16 -19.61 -4.85
N ILE A 58 7.00 -19.88 -4.23
CA ILE A 58 6.35 -21.20 -4.28
C ILE A 58 6.03 -21.57 -5.72
N ALA A 59 5.41 -20.67 -6.50
CA ALA A 59 5.09 -20.91 -7.90
C ALA A 59 6.34 -21.21 -8.74
N ARG A 60 7.43 -20.45 -8.55
CA ARG A 60 8.71 -20.72 -9.23
C ARG A 60 9.31 -22.07 -8.82
N SER A 61 9.25 -22.42 -7.53
CA SER A 61 9.74 -23.70 -7.02
C SER A 61 8.98 -24.88 -7.62
N VAL A 62 7.65 -24.76 -7.74
CA VAL A 62 6.80 -25.77 -8.40
C VAL A 62 7.10 -25.85 -9.89
N ASN A 63 7.20 -24.71 -10.59
CA ASN A 63 7.54 -24.66 -12.02
C ASN A 63 8.92 -25.26 -12.31
N ALA A 64 9.86 -25.15 -11.37
CA ALA A 64 11.18 -25.76 -11.46
C ALA A 64 11.19 -27.26 -11.11
N GLY A 65 10.05 -27.85 -10.75
CA GLY A 65 9.94 -29.24 -10.31
C GLY A 65 10.56 -29.52 -8.93
N ILE A 66 10.87 -28.47 -8.17
CA ILE A 66 11.52 -28.55 -6.85
C ILE A 66 10.48 -28.76 -5.74
N ALA A 67 9.34 -28.07 -5.83
CA ALA A 67 8.22 -28.20 -4.89
C ALA A 67 7.10 -29.05 -5.46
N LYS A 68 6.39 -29.77 -4.58
CA LYS A 68 5.32 -30.68 -4.98
C LYS A 68 3.98 -29.92 -5.11
N PRO A 69 3.00 -30.44 -5.88
CA PRO A 69 1.68 -29.80 -6.04
C PRO A 69 0.95 -29.52 -4.71
N GLU A 70 1.28 -30.27 -3.66
CA GLU A 70 0.82 -30.10 -2.29
C GLU A 70 1.32 -28.80 -1.63
N ASP A 71 2.51 -28.31 -1.97
CA ASP A 71 3.04 -27.01 -1.51
C ASP A 71 2.24 -25.84 -2.11
N ALA A 72 1.83 -25.96 -3.38
CA ALA A 72 0.96 -24.96 -4.03
C ALA A 72 -0.43 -24.89 -3.38
N LYS A 73 -1.03 -26.05 -3.03
CA LYS A 73 -2.31 -26.10 -2.30
C LYS A 73 -2.21 -25.42 -0.94
N ARG A 74 -1.11 -25.64 -0.21
CA ARG A 74 -0.89 -24.97 1.09
C ARG A 74 -0.72 -23.47 0.94
N GLY A 75 -0.05 -23.01 -0.12
CA GLY A 75 0.05 -21.59 -0.46
C GLY A 75 -1.32 -20.94 -0.74
N LEU A 76 -2.17 -21.61 -1.53
CA LEU A 76 -3.55 -21.18 -1.80
C LEU A 76 -4.39 -21.05 -0.52
N TYR A 77 -4.30 -22.03 0.37
CA TYR A 77 -5.01 -22.01 1.67
C TYR A 77 -4.59 -20.81 2.55
N LEU A 78 -3.29 -20.50 2.61
CA LEU A 78 -2.81 -19.35 3.38
C LEU A 78 -3.28 -18.02 2.78
N LEU A 79 -3.37 -17.93 1.45
CA LEU A 79 -3.89 -16.74 0.77
C LEU A 79 -5.34 -16.45 1.14
N ASP A 80 -6.18 -17.50 1.14
CA ASP A 80 -7.59 -17.41 1.47
C ASP A 80 -7.78 -16.88 2.90
N ARG A 81 -6.90 -17.31 3.83
CA ARG A 81 -6.89 -16.81 5.21
C ARG A 81 -6.53 -15.33 5.32
N VAL A 82 -5.61 -14.85 4.48
CA VAL A 82 -5.27 -13.41 4.42
C VAL A 82 -6.47 -12.61 3.92
N TYR A 83 -7.20 -13.10 2.92
CA TYR A 83 -8.42 -12.44 2.44
C TYR A 83 -9.51 -12.33 3.51
N GLU A 84 -9.75 -13.40 4.28
CA GLU A 84 -10.68 -13.38 5.41
C GLU A 84 -10.29 -12.32 6.46
N LEU A 85 -9.00 -12.24 6.80
CA LEU A 85 -8.46 -11.27 7.75
C LEU A 85 -8.64 -9.83 7.24
N MET A 86 -8.33 -9.58 5.97
CA MET A 86 -8.57 -8.26 5.34
C MET A 86 -10.04 -7.87 5.38
N TYR A 87 -10.95 -8.82 5.13
CA TYR A 87 -12.38 -8.57 5.20
C TYR A 87 -12.84 -8.24 6.63
N GLN A 88 -12.34 -8.96 7.65
CA GLN A 88 -12.66 -8.67 9.05
C GLN A 88 -12.17 -7.29 9.50
N VAL A 89 -10.99 -6.87 9.04
CA VAL A 89 -10.45 -5.52 9.32
C VAL A 89 -11.32 -4.45 8.64
N ALA A 90 -11.76 -4.67 7.41
CA ALA A 90 -12.60 -3.71 6.67
C ALA A 90 -14.05 -3.61 7.21
N LYS A 91 -14.50 -4.60 7.99
CA LYS A 91 -15.85 -4.66 8.56
C LYS A 91 -15.95 -4.03 9.97
N LYS A 92 -14.82 -3.65 10.57
CA LYS A 92 -14.75 -2.85 11.80
C LYS A 92 -14.58 -1.38 11.47
#